data_AF-A0A350G6K1-F1
#
_entry.id   AF-A0A350G6K1-F1
#
_cell.length_a   1.000
_cell.length_b   1.000
_cell.length_c   1.000
_cell.angle_alpha   90.00
_cell.angle_beta   90.00
_cell.angle_gamma   90.00
#
_symmetry.space_group_name_H-M   'P 1'
#
loop_
_entity.id
_entity.type
_entity.pdbx_description
1 polymer ?
#
loop_
_entity_poly.entity_id
_entity_poly.type
_entity_poly.pdbx_seq_one_letter_code
_entity_poly.pdbx_strand_id
1 'polypeptide(L)' 'MPKAKGEMHGCIVCGKLYQLYAAYDADGNYIGSKVMSAGGKVVKDDNRPLVACETHSDEDIERATERVFGSDDAEED' A
#
# COMPACT_ATOMS: atom_id res chain seq x y z
N MET A 1 -10.85 -14.21 13.35
CA MET A 1 -10.14 -13.14 14.07
C MET A 1 -9.28 -12.41 13.05
N PRO A 2 -9.28 -11.06 13.01
CA PRO A 2 -8.43 -10.34 12.07
C PRO A 2 -6.96 -10.66 12.35
N LYS A 3 -6.19 -10.95 11.30
CA LYS A 3 -4.78 -11.33 11.39
C LYS A 3 -3.93 -10.17 10.93
N ALA A 4 -3.19 -9.57 11.85
CA ALA A 4 -2.18 -8.59 11.51
C ALA A 4 -0.84 -9.30 11.25
N LYS A 5 -0.19 -8.97 10.14
CA LYS A 5 1.14 -9.48 9.79
C LYS A 5 2.07 -8.31 9.51
N GLY A 6 3.29 -8.39 10.03
CA GLY A 6 4.35 -7.46 9.69
C GLY A 6 4.90 -7.78 8.30
N GLU A 7 4.84 -6.80 7.40
CA GLU A 7 5.25 -6.92 6.01
C GLU A 7 6.23 -5.78 5.66
N MET A 8 7.10 -6.01 4.67
CA MET A 8 8.01 -5.00 4.15
C MET A 8 7.57 -4.63 2.74
N HIS A 9 7.20 -3.37 2.54
CA HIS A 9 6.73 -2.86 1.25
C HIS A 9 7.61 -1.69 0.81
N GLY A 10 7.84 -1.61 -0.50
CA GLY A 10 8.51 -0.46 -1.10
C GLY A 10 7.56 0.74 -1.17
N CYS A 11 8.11 1.95 -1.06
CA CYS A 11 7.41 3.15 -1.45
C CYS A 11 7.01 3.03 -2.93
N ILE A 12 5.75 3.27 -3.26
CA ILE A 12 5.24 3.15 -4.64
C ILE A 12 5.96 4.07 -5.64
N VAL A 13 6.51 5.18 -5.17
CA VAL A 13 7.21 6.16 -6.01
C VAL A 13 8.71 5.86 -6.14
N CYS A 14 9.42 5.66 -5.03
CA CYS A 14 10.89 5.54 -5.03
C CYS A 14 11.43 4.14 -4.68
N GLY A 15 10.57 3.18 -4.35
CA GLY A 15 10.95 1.81 -4.02
C GLY A 15 11.63 1.62 -2.66
N LYS A 16 11.84 2.68 -1.87
CA LYS A 16 12.46 2.58 -0.55
C LYS A 16 11.62 1.68 0.37
N LEU A 17 12.26 0.75 1.07
CA LEU A 17 11.56 -0.23 1.92
C LEU A 17 11.08 0.39 3.22
N TYR A 18 9.82 0.11 3.56
CA TYR A 18 9.16 0.48 4.80
C TYR A 18 8.50 -0.76 5.40
N GLN A 19 8.55 -0.84 6.73
CA GLN A 19 7.82 -1.86 7.48
C GLN A 19 6.42 -1.35 7.79
N LEU A 20 5.41 -2.16 7.52
CA LEU A 20 4.03 -1.93 7.94
C LEU A 20 3.42 -3.20 8.54
N TYR A 21 2.36 -3.00 9.31
CA TYR A 21 1.44 -4.08 9.62
C TYR A 21 0.23 -3.99 8.70
N ALA A 22 -0.01 -5.02 7.91
CA ALA A 22 -1.25 -5.19 7.19
C ALA A 22 -2.18 -6.08 8.01
N ALA A 23 -3.44 -5.66 8.11
CA ALA A 23 -4.51 -6.40 8.75
C ALA A 23 -5.41 -7.01 7.67
N TYR A 24 -5.73 -8.28 7.86
CA TYR A 24 -6.63 -9.03 6.99
C TYR A 24 -7.81 -9.56 7.82
N ASP A 25 -8.99 -9.65 7.20
CA ASP A 25 -10.16 -10.28 7.80
C ASP A 25 -10.04 -11.82 7.86
N ALA A 26 -11.12 -12.50 8.22
CA ALA A 26 -11.14 -13.96 8.32
C ALA A 26 -11.13 -14.67 6.95
N ASP A 27 -11.61 -14.01 5.92
CA ASP A 27 -11.68 -14.46 4.53
C ASP A 27 -10.37 -14.16 3.76
N GLY A 28 -9.47 -13.40 4.38
CA GLY A 28 -8.17 -13.02 3.83
C GLY A 28 -8.18 -11.69 3.09
N ASN A 29 -9.28 -10.93 3.14
CA ASN A 29 -9.33 -9.61 2.50
C ASN A 29 -8.58 -8.59 3.34
N TYR A 30 -7.87 -7.69 2.66
CA TYR A 30 -7.19 -6.59 3.30
C TYR A 30 -8.21 -5.60 3.86
N ILE A 31 -8.08 -5.29 5.15
CA ILE A 31 -8.97 -4.36 5.87
C ILE A 31 -8.26 -3.07 6.30
N GLY A 32 -6.95 -2.99 6.11
CA GLY A 32 -6.18 -1.80 6.39
C GLY A 32 -4.74 -2.11 6.79
N SER A 33 -3.92 -1.07 6.82
CA SER A 33 -2.54 -1.17 7.28
C SER A 33 -2.11 0.03 8.10
N LYS A 34 -0.98 -0.14 8.79
CA LYS A 34 -0.30 0.92 9.50
C LYS A 34 1.20 0.81 9.28
N VAL A 35 1.80 1.86 8.70
CA VAL A 35 3.25 1.98 8.59
C VAL A 35 3.85 2.13 9.99
N MET A 36 4.89 1.34 10.27
CA MET A 36 5.64 1.37 11.52
C MET A 36 6.97 2.10 11.39
N SER A 37 7.52 2.14 10.18
CA SER A 37 8.74 2.88 9.87
C SER A 37 8.50 4.40 9.84
N ALA A 38 9.40 5.17 10.44
CA ALA A 38 9.34 6.63 10.42
C ALA A 38 9.39 7.16 8.97
N GLY A 39 8.51 8.13 8.68
CA GLY A 39 8.45 8.82 7.40
C GLY A 39 7.85 8.05 6.23
N GLY A 40 7.09 6.99 6.51
CA GLY A 40 6.16 6.39 5.56
C GLY A 40 4.71 6.66 5.96
N LYS A 41 3.87 6.90 4.97
CA LYS A 41 2.41 6.99 5.09
C LYS A 41 1.75 5.87 4.28
N VAL A 42 0.62 5.38 4.79
CA VAL A 42 -0.22 4.43 4.06
C VAL A 42 -0.89 5.18 2.93
N VAL A 43 -0.86 4.62 1.72
CA VAL A 43 -1.66 5.13 0.61
C VAL A 43 -3.10 4.71 0.87
N LYS A 44 -3.98 5.69 1.12
CA LYS A 44 -5.42 5.44 1.13
C LYS A 44 -5.82 5.19 -0.32
N ASP A 45 -6.79 4.29 -0.53
CA ASP A 45 -7.43 3.96 -1.82
C ASP A 45 -7.08 2.62 -2.47
N ASP A 46 -6.23 1.79 -1.85
CA ASP A 46 -6.05 0.43 -2.32
C ASP A 46 -6.61 -0.61 -1.34
N ASN A 47 -7.33 -1.60 -1.86
CA ASN A 47 -7.58 -2.89 -1.21
C ASN A 47 -6.27 -3.70 -1.00
N ARG A 48 -5.13 -3.01 -0.97
CA ARG A 48 -3.78 -3.55 -0.96
C ARG A 48 -2.93 -2.73 0.03
N PRO A 49 -1.99 -3.36 0.74
CA PRO A 49 -1.07 -2.68 1.66
C PRO A 49 0.00 -1.88 0.88
N LEU A 50 -0.32 -0.62 0.54
CA LEU A 50 0.59 0.30 -0.14
C LEU A 50 1.23 1.33 0.80
N VAL A 51 2.48 1.68 0.50
CA VAL A 51 3.24 2.68 1.26
C VAL A 51 3.78 3.76 0.33
N ALA A 52 3.77 5.00 0.81
CA ALA A 52 4.51 6.10 0.22
C ALA A 52 5.38 6.78 1.29
N CYS A 53 6.55 7.30 0.93
CA CYS A 53 7.32 8.10 1.86
C CYS A 53 6.81 9.54 1.93
N GLU A 54 7.04 10.19 3.07
CA GLU A 54 6.60 11.59 3.33
C GLU A 54 7.23 12.61 2.37
N THR A 55 8.31 12.22 1.67
CA THR A 55 9.01 13.09 0.71
C THR A 55 8.26 13.24 -0.61
N HIS A 56 7.22 12.44 -0.87
CA HIS A 56 6.41 12.53 -2.07
C HIS A 56 5.05 13.16 -1.78
N SER A 57 4.65 14.05 -2.68
CA SER A 57 3.35 14.69 -2.67
C SER A 57 2.25 13.67 -2.94
N ASP A 58 1.03 13.96 -2.50
CA ASP A 58 -0.13 13.09 -2.77
C ASP A 58 -0.38 12.92 -4.28
N GLU A 59 -0.09 13.94 -5.11
CA GLU A 59 -0.15 13.85 -6.58
C GLU A 59 0.86 12.85 -7.17
N ASP A 60 2.10 12.80 -6.65
CA ASP A 60 3.11 11.82 -7.11
C ASP A 60 2.68 10.39 -6.76
N ILE A 61 2.03 10.25 -5.61
CA ILE A 61 1.55 8.97 -5.11
C ILE A 61 0.37 8.49 -5.96
N GLU A 62 -0.62 9.36 -6.20
CA GLU A 62 -1.77 9.05 -7.05
C GLU A 62 -1.31 8.61 -8.45
N ARG A 63 -0.41 9.38 -9.09
CA ARG A 63 0.14 9.02 -10.40
C ARG A 63 0.91 7.69 -10.38
N ALA A 64 1.63 7.40 -9.30
CA ALA A 64 2.35 6.13 -9.17
C ALA A 64 1.37 4.97 -8.96
N THR A 65 0.30 5.17 -8.18
CA THR A 65 -0.80 4.22 -8.02
C THR A 65 -1.48 3.94 -9.36
N GLU A 66 -1.88 4.98 -10.11
CA GLU A 66 -2.44 4.83 -11.45
C GLU A 66 -1.49 4.12 -12.42
N ARG A 67 -0.18 4.37 -12.33
CA ARG A 67 0.80 3.69 -13.19
C ARG A 67 0.93 2.20 -12.88
N VAL A 68 0.88 1.83 -11.60
CA VAL A 68 1.10 0.44 -11.16
C VAL A 68 -0.20 -0.37 -11.23
N PHE A 69 -1.34 0.26 -10.95
CA PHE A 69 -2.64 -0.40 -10.79
C PHE A 69 -3.74 0.15 -11.72
N GLY A 70 -3.59 1.34 -12.28
CA GLY A 70 -4.57 1.92 -13.22
C GLY A 70 -4.60 1.26 -14.60
N SER A 71 -3.90 0.14 -14.79
CA SER A 71 -4.02 -0.73 -15.97
C SER A 71 -4.75 -2.06 -15.68
N ASP A 72 -5.23 -2.28 -14.45
CA ASP A 72 -5.82 -3.56 -13.99
C ASP A 72 -7.35 -3.63 -14.13
N ASP A 73 -7.98 -2.78 -14.96
CA ASP A 73 -9.41 -2.91 -15.37
C ASP A 73 -9.55 -3.56 -16.76
N ALA A 74 -8.52 -4.28 -17.24
CA ALA A 74 -8.52 -4.81 -18.59
C ALA A 74 -7.98 -6.24 -18.74
N GLU A 75 -8.22 -7.15 -17.80
CA GLU A 75 -8.19 -8.60 -18.10
C GLU A 75 -8.79 -9.46 -16.97
N GLU A 76 -10.12 -9.50 -16.92
CA GLU A 76 -10.84 -10.73 -16.58
C GLU A 76 -10.74 -11.67 -17.81
N ASP A 77 -10.03 -12.79 -17.69
CA ASP A 77 -10.14 -13.95 -18.61
C ASP A 77 -10.49 -15.22 -17.82
#